data_AF-A0A1V4SRI1-F1
#
_entry.id   AF-A0A1V4SRI1-F1
#
_cell.length_a   1.000
_cell.length_b   1.000
_cell.length_c   1.000
_cell.angle_alpha   90.00
_cell.angle_beta   90.00
_cell.angle_gamma   90.00
#
_symmetry.space_group_name_H-M   'P 1'
#
loop_
_entity.id
_entity.type
_entity.pdbx_description
1 polymer ?
#
loop_
_entity_poly.entity_id
_entity_poly.type
_entity_poly.pdbx_seq_one_letter_code
_entity_poly.pdbx_strand_id
1 'polypeptide(L)'
;MYELFNKVFDTVKPAVALLWAGITYLIFPEQSFVAWCIALWVAVILDLLTRWFAIFSKSGGITRALKTKAWNSETMFNKTAIKIVAYLVIQILAGLSMRFISIPYISNVVATVVYAFLFFREFASNIENLIDAGADYLKPLLFWVKKKESAVLEQKQQPEVNNNERI
;
A
#
# COMPACT_ATOMS: atom_id res chain seq x y z
N MET A 1 24.60 -11.09 34.09
CA MET A 1 24.25 -11.56 32.71
C MET A 1 22.79 -11.97 32.59
N TYR A 2 22.26 -12.82 33.48
CA TYR A 2 20.87 -13.29 33.42
C TYR A 2 19.82 -12.17 33.50
N GLU A 3 20.00 -11.18 34.39
CA GLU A 3 19.09 -10.02 34.50
C GLU A 3 19.04 -9.16 33.23
N LEU A 4 20.21 -8.88 32.63
CA LEU A 4 20.31 -8.13 31.38
C LEU A 4 19.62 -8.89 30.23
N PHE A 5 19.75 -10.22 30.19
CA PHE A 5 19.14 -11.06 29.18
C PHE A 5 17.60 -11.09 29.29
N ASN A 6 17.06 -11.25 30.50
CA ASN A 6 15.61 -11.17 30.75
C ASN A 6 15.06 -9.77 30.45
N LYS A 7 15.80 -8.72 30.79
CA LYS A 7 15.39 -7.34 30.50
C LYS A 7 15.34 -7.07 29.00
N VAL A 8 16.26 -7.64 28.20
CA VAL A 8 16.22 -7.56 26.73
C VAL A 8 15.05 -8.38 26.17
N PHE A 9 14.77 -9.55 26.74
CA PHE A 9 13.63 -10.38 26.34
C PHE A 9 12.28 -9.67 26.57
N ASP A 10 12.11 -9.04 27.72
CA ASP A 10 10.89 -8.31 28.07
C ASP A 10 10.75 -7.00 27.28
N THR A 11 11.86 -6.30 27.05
CA THR A 11 11.86 -5.00 26.36
C THR A 11 11.69 -5.14 24.85
N VAL A 12 12.42 -6.06 24.23
CA VAL A 12 12.50 -6.17 22.76
C VAL A 12 11.52 -7.19 22.20
N LYS A 13 10.97 -8.08 23.04
CA LYS A 13 10.09 -9.19 22.64
C LYS A 13 10.68 -9.92 21.42
N PRO A 14 11.77 -10.68 21.59
CA PRO A 14 12.58 -11.19 20.48
C PRO A 14 11.80 -12.01 19.45
N ALA A 15 10.71 -12.68 19.85
CA ALA A 15 9.81 -13.34 18.91
C ALA A 15 9.13 -12.38 17.93
N VAL A 16 8.70 -11.20 18.41
CA VAL A 16 8.12 -10.13 17.57
C VAL A 16 9.19 -9.54 16.67
N ALA A 17 10.40 -9.30 17.20
CA ALA A 17 11.52 -8.80 16.41
C ALA A 17 11.92 -9.79 15.29
N LEU A 18 11.96 -11.09 15.58
CA LEU A 18 12.24 -12.14 14.60
C LEU A 18 11.14 -12.27 13.55
N LEU A 19 9.88 -12.21 13.95
CA LEU A 19 8.75 -12.16 13.01
C LEU A 19 8.87 -10.93 12.10
N TRP A 20 9.18 -9.76 12.68
CA TRP A 20 9.33 -8.56 11.89
C TRP A 20 10.49 -8.65 10.91
N ALA A 21 11.65 -9.11 11.38
CA ALA A 21 12.82 -9.34 10.54
C ALA A 21 12.51 -10.31 9.39
N GLY A 22 11.77 -11.38 9.65
CA GLY A 22 11.33 -12.33 8.64
C GLY A 22 10.43 -11.67 7.59
N ILE A 23 9.42 -10.90 8.00
CA ILE A 23 8.52 -10.22 7.08
C ILE A 23 9.28 -9.15 6.26
N THR A 24 10.11 -8.33 6.89
CA THR A 24 10.94 -7.32 6.21
C THR A 24 11.87 -7.98 5.20
N TYR A 25 12.53 -9.07 5.57
CA TYR A 25 13.39 -9.82 4.65
C TYR A 25 12.61 -10.33 3.43
N LEU A 26 11.39 -10.83 3.63
CA LEU A 26 10.56 -11.34 2.53
C LEU A 26 10.01 -10.24 1.62
N ILE A 27 9.59 -9.10 2.18
CA ILE A 27 9.01 -7.97 1.43
C ILE A 27 10.08 -7.20 0.64
N PHE A 28 11.31 -7.09 1.16
CA PHE A 28 12.37 -6.27 0.59
C PHE A 28 13.56 -7.10 0.09
N PRO A 29 13.45 -7.75 -1.07
CA PRO A 29 14.61 -8.41 -1.69
C PRO A 29 15.67 -7.40 -2.17
N GLU A 30 15.27 -6.18 -2.58
CA GLU A 30 16.17 -5.10 -2.99
C GLU A 30 15.80 -3.75 -2.32
N GLN A 31 16.74 -2.80 -2.26
CA GLN A 31 16.54 -1.50 -1.60
C GLN A 31 15.53 -0.59 -2.33
N SER A 32 15.41 -0.69 -3.65
CA SER A 32 14.43 0.04 -4.47
C SER A 32 12.99 -0.18 -4.00
N PHE A 33 12.67 -1.37 -3.49
CA PHE A 33 11.35 -1.73 -2.97
C PHE A 33 10.96 -1.00 -1.70
N VAL A 34 11.93 -0.55 -0.92
CA VAL A 34 11.68 0.18 0.32
C VAL A 34 10.92 1.46 0.02
N ALA A 35 11.33 2.20 -1.01
CA ALA A 35 10.67 3.43 -1.41
C ALA A 35 9.22 3.18 -1.88
N TRP A 36 8.98 2.15 -2.70
CA TRP A 36 7.63 1.81 -3.20
C TRP A 36 6.70 1.34 -2.09
N CYS A 37 7.21 0.54 -1.16
CA CYS A 37 6.45 0.10 0.01
C CYS A 37 6.10 1.30 0.91
N ILE A 38 7.05 2.19 1.19
CA ILE A 38 6.78 3.41 1.97
C ILE A 38 5.71 4.26 1.28
N ALA A 39 5.83 4.49 -0.03
CA ALA A 39 4.85 5.26 -0.79
C ALA A 39 3.44 4.64 -0.70
N LEU A 40 3.34 3.31 -0.83
CA LEU A 40 2.08 2.59 -0.68
C LEU A 40 1.48 2.73 0.73
N TRP A 41 2.28 2.50 1.77
CA TRP A 41 1.78 2.59 3.15
C TRP A 41 1.39 4.01 3.55
N VAL A 42 2.11 5.02 3.06
CA VAL A 42 1.69 6.42 3.21
C VAL A 42 0.34 6.65 2.52
N ALA A 43 0.12 6.12 1.32
CA ALA A 43 -1.16 6.23 0.63
C ALA A 43 -2.30 5.53 1.39
N VAL A 44 -2.06 4.35 1.98
CA VAL A 44 -3.03 3.64 2.84
C VAL A 44 -3.38 4.47 4.09
N ILE A 45 -2.38 5.06 4.75
CA ILE A 45 -2.62 5.93 5.91
C ILE A 45 -3.45 7.15 5.51
N LEU A 46 -3.10 7.79 4.38
CA LEU A 46 -3.89 8.89 3.84
C LEU A 46 -5.32 8.46 3.51
N ASP A 47 -5.55 7.25 2.98
CA ASP A 47 -6.90 6.76 2.68
C ASP A 47 -7.76 6.69 3.95
N LEU A 48 -7.18 6.27 5.07
CA LEU A 48 -7.87 6.26 6.36
C LEU A 48 -8.21 7.66 6.84
N LEU A 49 -7.25 8.60 6.73
CA LEU A 49 -7.44 9.98 7.15
C LEU A 49 -8.48 10.71 6.28
N THR A 50 -8.42 10.54 4.95
CA THR A 50 -9.37 11.15 4.02
C THR A 50 -10.77 10.57 4.18
N ARG A 51 -10.88 9.27 4.44
CA ARG A 51 -12.17 8.63 4.76
C ARG A 51 -12.78 9.16 6.05
N TRP A 52 -11.98 9.34 7.10
CA TRP A 52 -12.45 10.00 8.33
C TRP A 52 -12.89 11.44 8.07
N PHE A 53 -12.10 12.19 7.31
CA PHE A 53 -12.45 13.55 6.92
C PHE A 53 -13.79 13.61 6.16
N ALA A 54 -14.02 12.70 5.21
CA ALA A 54 -15.27 12.58 4.48
C ALA A 54 -16.48 12.34 5.40
N ILE A 55 -16.32 11.44 6.38
CA ILE A 55 -17.36 11.17 7.39
C ILE A 55 -17.64 12.44 8.22
N PHE A 56 -16.60 13.15 8.66
CA PHE A 56 -16.74 14.39 9.43
C PHE A 56 -17.46 15.49 8.62
N SER A 57 -17.13 15.64 7.34
CA SER A 57 -17.77 16.59 6.43
C SER A 57 -19.26 16.27 6.24
N LYS A 58 -19.60 15.00 5.94
CA LYS A 58 -21.00 14.55 5.73
C LYS A 58 -21.86 14.62 7.00
N SER A 59 -21.26 14.57 8.20
CA SER A 59 -21.99 14.59 9.49
C SER A 59 -22.39 15.98 9.99
N GLY A 60 -22.13 17.04 9.21
CA GLY A 60 -22.39 18.42 9.62
C GLY A 60 -21.40 18.96 10.66
N GLY A 61 -20.16 18.45 10.66
CA GLY A 61 -19.05 18.93 11.50
C GLY A 61 -18.44 17.90 12.46
N ILE A 62 -17.21 18.17 12.91
CA ILE A 62 -16.40 17.30 13.79
C ILE A 62 -17.12 16.99 15.11
N THR A 63 -17.81 17.96 15.68
CA THR A 63 -18.48 17.85 16.99
C THR A 63 -19.72 16.96 16.98
N ARG A 64 -20.48 16.92 15.87
CA ARG A 64 -21.63 16.00 15.71
C ARG A 64 -21.18 14.59 15.39
N ALA A 65 -20.16 14.43 14.55
CA ALA A 65 -19.61 13.12 14.18
C ALA A 65 -18.97 12.36 15.36
N LEU A 66 -18.33 13.09 16.28
CA LEU A 66 -17.81 12.51 17.53
C LEU A 66 -18.95 12.10 18.47
N LYS A 67 -20.05 12.87 18.53
CA LYS A 67 -21.24 12.52 19.31
C LYS A 67 -22.00 11.31 18.76
N THR A 68 -22.04 11.12 17.45
CA THR A 68 -22.78 10.01 16.81
C THR A 68 -21.99 8.70 16.78
N LYS A 69 -20.72 8.67 17.24
CA LYS A 69 -19.80 7.52 17.08
C LYS A 69 -19.67 7.02 15.63
N ALA A 70 -20.03 7.83 14.63
CA ALA A 70 -19.97 7.44 13.21
C ALA A 70 -18.53 7.08 12.77
N TRP A 71 -17.53 7.63 13.46
CA TRP A 71 -16.11 7.30 13.32
C TRP A 71 -15.77 5.83 13.61
N ASN A 72 -16.53 5.19 14.52
CA ASN A 72 -16.26 3.85 15.05
C ASN A 72 -17.26 2.82 14.52
N SER A 73 -17.61 2.88 13.23
CA SER A 73 -18.30 1.73 12.65
C SER A 73 -17.29 0.59 12.55
N GLU A 74 -17.55 -0.50 13.28
CA GLU A 74 -16.81 -1.77 13.23
C GLU A 74 -16.54 -2.21 11.78
N THR A 75 -17.46 -1.90 10.88
CA THR A 75 -17.36 -2.07 9.43
C THR A 75 -16.13 -1.38 8.81
N MET A 76 -15.77 -0.18 9.27
CA MET A 76 -14.63 0.59 8.75
C MET A 76 -13.31 -0.04 9.22
N PHE A 77 -13.23 -0.42 10.50
CA PHE A 77 -12.07 -1.15 11.03
C PHE A 77 -11.89 -2.51 10.36
N ASN A 78 -12.98 -3.28 10.15
CA ASN A 78 -12.91 -4.58 9.48
C ASN A 78 -12.45 -4.44 8.02
N LYS A 79 -12.97 -3.47 7.27
CA LYS A 79 -12.53 -3.23 5.89
C LYS A 79 -11.05 -2.83 5.81
N THR A 80 -10.61 -1.98 6.72
CA THR A 80 -9.20 -1.58 6.82
C THR A 80 -8.31 -2.75 7.20
N ALA A 81 -8.69 -3.57 8.17
CA ALA A 81 -7.93 -4.76 8.58
C ALA A 81 -7.78 -5.75 7.41
N ILE A 82 -8.87 -6.03 6.69
CA ILE A 82 -8.84 -6.89 5.48
C ILE A 82 -7.89 -6.29 4.43
N LYS A 83 -7.94 -4.98 4.19
CA LYS A 83 -7.06 -4.28 3.24
C LYS A 83 -5.58 -4.43 3.65
N ILE A 84 -5.25 -4.16 4.91
CA ILE A 84 -3.89 -4.27 5.46
C ILE A 84 -3.35 -5.69 5.29
N VAL A 85 -4.13 -6.71 5.66
CA VAL A 85 -3.74 -8.13 5.53
C VAL A 85 -3.53 -8.49 4.07
N ALA A 86 -4.46 -8.13 3.18
CA ALA A 86 -4.34 -8.40 1.75
C ALA A 86 -3.08 -7.76 1.16
N TYR A 87 -2.77 -6.53 1.53
CA TYR A 87 -1.62 -5.80 1.01
C TYR A 87 -0.31 -6.39 1.52
N LEU A 88 -0.25 -6.81 2.78
CA LEU A 88 0.93 -7.52 3.31
C LEU A 88 1.16 -8.84 2.59
N VAL A 89 0.11 -9.64 2.39
CA VAL A 89 0.21 -10.92 1.67
C VAL A 89 0.69 -10.70 0.24
N ILE A 90 0.11 -9.74 -0.48
CA ILE A 90 0.51 -9.43 -1.86
C ILE A 90 1.97 -8.94 -1.94
N GLN A 91 2.41 -8.10 -1.00
CA GLN A 91 3.79 -7.61 -0.95
C GLN A 91 4.79 -8.73 -0.65
N ILE A 92 4.46 -9.66 0.25
CA ILE A 92 5.27 -10.86 0.51
C ILE A 92 5.36 -11.73 -0.75
N LEU A 93 4.24 -11.96 -1.44
CA LEU A 93 4.23 -12.74 -2.69
C LEU A 93 5.03 -12.05 -3.80
N ALA A 94 4.94 -10.72 -3.91
CA ALA A 94 5.76 -9.95 -4.84
C ALA A 94 7.25 -10.09 -4.54
N GLY A 95 7.67 -9.92 -3.28
CA GLY A 95 9.06 -10.10 -2.87
C GLY A 95 9.58 -11.54 -3.05
N LEU A 96 8.74 -12.54 -2.78
CA LEU A 96 9.05 -13.95 -3.04
C LEU A 96 9.17 -14.27 -4.53
N SER A 97 8.31 -13.71 -5.38
CA SER A 97 8.34 -13.93 -6.83
C SER A 97 9.69 -13.55 -7.43
N MET A 98 10.32 -12.50 -6.90
CA MET A 98 11.64 -12.06 -7.34
C MET A 98 12.78 -12.98 -6.96
N ARG A 99 12.62 -13.75 -5.88
CA ARG A 99 13.60 -14.74 -5.44
C ARG A 99 13.51 -16.04 -6.24
N PHE A 100 12.33 -16.33 -6.79
CA PHE A 100 12.10 -17.54 -7.60
C PHE A 100 12.45 -17.37 -9.07
N ILE A 101 12.31 -16.17 -9.63
CA ILE A 101 12.59 -15.91 -11.04
C ILE A 101 14.07 -15.47 -11.17
N SER A 102 14.92 -16.34 -11.73
CA SER A 102 16.35 -16.08 -11.93
C SER A 102 16.68 -15.03 -12.99
N ILE A 103 15.68 -14.41 -13.62
CA ILE A 103 15.85 -13.33 -14.60
C ILE A 103 15.55 -12.01 -13.88
N PRO A 104 16.58 -11.21 -13.50
CA PRO A 104 16.41 -10.02 -12.66
C PRO A 104 15.42 -8.99 -13.22
N TYR A 105 15.40 -8.86 -14.56
CA TYR A 105 14.50 -7.93 -15.25
C TYR A 105 13.03 -8.29 -15.05
N ILE A 106 12.66 -9.56 -15.24
CA ILE A 106 11.26 -10.02 -15.14
C ILE A 106 10.77 -9.91 -13.69
N SER A 107 11.62 -10.27 -12.74
CA SER A 107 11.36 -10.14 -11.30
C SER A 107 11.01 -8.71 -10.92
N ASN A 108 11.86 -7.73 -11.30
CA ASN A 108 11.65 -6.32 -10.96
C ASN A 108 10.36 -5.77 -11.58
N VAL A 109 10.03 -6.17 -12.82
CA VAL A 109 8.79 -5.74 -13.49
C VAL A 109 7.55 -6.21 -12.75
N VAL A 110 7.47 -7.48 -12.33
CA VAL A 110 6.31 -8.02 -11.62
C VAL A 110 6.04 -7.25 -10.33
N ALA A 111 7.07 -7.05 -9.51
CA ALA A 111 6.91 -6.36 -8.25
C ALA A 111 6.59 -4.86 -8.47
N THR A 112 7.20 -4.21 -9.47
CA THR A 112 6.86 -2.82 -9.85
C THR A 112 5.38 -2.69 -10.20
N VAL A 113 4.84 -3.60 -11.02
CA VAL A 113 3.42 -3.63 -11.42
C VAL A 113 2.53 -3.79 -10.20
N VAL A 114 2.87 -4.71 -9.29
CA VAL A 114 2.11 -4.94 -8.06
C VAL A 114 2.07 -3.67 -7.19
N TYR A 115 3.21 -3.07 -6.89
CA TYR A 115 3.27 -1.85 -6.07
C TYR A 115 2.57 -0.68 -6.74
N ALA A 116 2.75 -0.48 -8.05
CA ALA A 116 2.10 0.58 -8.81
C ALA A 116 0.57 0.41 -8.81
N PHE A 117 0.08 -0.81 -9.02
CA PHE A 117 -1.36 -1.10 -8.98
C PHE A 117 -1.97 -0.81 -7.60
N LEU A 118 -1.34 -1.31 -6.53
CA LEU A 118 -1.80 -1.04 -5.17
C LEU A 118 -1.75 0.46 -4.84
N PHE A 119 -0.72 1.17 -5.29
CA PHE A 119 -0.61 2.61 -5.09
C PHE A 119 -1.72 3.37 -5.82
N PHE A 120 -1.97 3.09 -7.09
CA PHE A 120 -3.03 3.78 -7.85
C PHE A 120 -4.42 3.49 -7.30
N ARG A 121 -4.67 2.27 -6.80
CA ARG A 121 -5.90 1.94 -6.08
C ARG A 121 -6.11 2.86 -4.89
N GLU A 122 -5.11 3.01 -4.02
CA GLU A 122 -5.21 3.87 -2.84
C GLU A 122 -5.25 5.34 -3.20
N PHE A 123 -4.57 5.75 -4.28
CA PHE A 123 -4.68 7.10 -4.82
C PHE A 123 -6.13 7.41 -5.23
N ALA A 124 -6.75 6.52 -6.01
CA ALA A 124 -8.14 6.67 -6.43
C ALA A 124 -9.08 6.74 -5.22
N SER A 125 -8.91 5.85 -4.24
CA SER A 125 -9.69 5.82 -3.00
C SER A 125 -9.55 7.13 -2.20
N ASN A 126 -8.35 7.68 -2.10
CA ASN A 126 -8.11 8.98 -1.47
C ASN A 126 -8.86 10.12 -2.17
N ILE A 127 -8.81 10.18 -3.51
CA ILE A 127 -9.55 11.20 -4.26
C ILE A 127 -11.06 11.02 -4.07
N GLU A 128 -11.56 9.78 -4.12
CA GLU A 128 -12.99 9.49 -3.90
C GLU A 128 -13.45 9.99 -2.54
N ASN A 129 -12.68 9.75 -1.48
CA ASN A 129 -12.97 10.27 -0.14
C ASN A 129 -12.97 11.81 -0.10
N LEU A 130 -12.06 12.48 -0.82
CA LEU A 130 -12.01 13.93 -0.88
C LEU A 130 -13.17 14.53 -1.67
N ILE A 131 -13.57 13.91 -2.78
CA ILE A 131 -14.78 14.28 -3.55
C ILE A 131 -16.00 14.14 -2.65
N ASP A 132 -16.10 13.03 -1.92
CA ASP A 132 -17.14 12.78 -0.93
C ASP A 132 -17.20 13.85 0.17
N ALA A 133 -16.07 14.47 0.49
CA ALA A 133 -15.97 15.57 1.44
C ALA A 133 -16.34 16.95 0.86
N GLY A 134 -16.56 17.05 -0.45
CA GLY A 134 -16.95 18.28 -1.16
C GLY A 134 -15.96 18.76 -2.23
N ALA A 135 -14.85 18.06 -2.48
CA ALA A 135 -13.84 18.46 -3.46
C ALA A 135 -14.17 17.98 -4.90
N ASP A 136 -15.35 18.34 -5.42
CA ASP A 136 -15.85 17.87 -6.73
C ASP A 136 -14.93 18.19 -7.93
N TYR A 137 -14.10 19.22 -7.82
CA TYR A 137 -13.12 19.60 -8.85
C TYR A 137 -12.03 18.54 -9.07
N LEU A 138 -11.90 17.54 -8.19
CA LEU A 138 -10.96 16.43 -8.35
C LEU A 138 -11.45 15.31 -9.28
N LYS A 139 -12.71 15.36 -9.77
CA LYS A 139 -13.26 14.34 -10.69
C LYS A 139 -12.40 14.06 -11.93
N PRO A 140 -11.80 15.06 -12.61
CA PRO A 140 -10.90 14.81 -13.74
C PRO A 140 -9.64 14.04 -13.32
N LEU A 141 -9.10 14.35 -12.13
CA LEU A 141 -7.95 13.63 -11.59
C LEU A 141 -8.31 12.18 -11.27
N LEU A 142 -9.48 11.92 -10.68
CA LEU A 142 -9.97 10.56 -10.42
C LEU A 142 -10.05 9.73 -11.70
N PHE A 143 -10.60 10.30 -12.77
CA PHE A 143 -10.68 9.63 -14.07
C PHE A 143 -9.29 9.29 -14.60
N TRP A 144 -8.34 10.22 -14.51
CA TRP A 144 -6.96 9.98 -14.95
C TRP A 144 -6.28 8.88 -14.13
N VAL A 145 -6.43 8.89 -12.80
CA VAL A 145 -5.85 7.89 -11.90
C VAL A 145 -6.42 6.49 -12.18
N LYS A 146 -7.74 6.37 -12.34
CA LYS A 146 -8.37 5.08 -12.70
C LYS A 146 -7.89 4.57 -14.05
N LYS A 147 -7.68 5.46 -15.03
CA LYS A 147 -7.09 5.09 -16.32
C LYS A 147 -5.66 4.56 -16.16
N LYS A 148 -4.86 5.16 -15.26
CA LYS A 148 -3.50 4.68 -14.96
C LYS A 148 -3.50 3.35 -14.23
N GLU A 149 -4.41 3.13 -13.28
CA GLU A 149 -4.60 1.84 -12.62
C GLU A 149 -4.85 0.72 -13.64
N SER A 150 -5.77 0.94 -14.59
CA SER A 150 -6.03 -0.03 -15.67
C SER A 150 -4.82 -0.24 -16.57
N ALA A 151 -4.11 0.84 -16.95
CA ALA A 151 -2.95 0.74 -17.82
C ALA A 151 -1.80 -0.07 -17.22
N VAL A 152 -1.62 -0.05 -15.89
CA VAL A 152 -0.61 -0.87 -15.19
C VAL A 152 -0.87 -2.37 -15.39
N LEU A 153 -2.13 -2.78 -15.52
CA LEU A 153 -2.51 -4.17 -15.80
C LEU A 153 -2.26 -4.57 -17.27
N GLU A 154 -2.25 -3.59 -18.18
CA GLU A 154 -2.13 -3.78 -19.63
C GLU A 154 -0.69 -3.82 -20.15
N GLN A 155 0.32 -3.44 -19.36
CA GLN A 155 1.75 -3.41 -19.74
C GLN A 155 2.39 -4.79 -19.99
N LYS A 156 1.61 -5.83 -20.32
CA LYS A 156 2.06 -7.22 -20.48
C LYS A 156 2.92 -7.51 -21.71
N GLN A 157 3.15 -6.59 -22.65
CA GLN A 157 3.81 -6.91 -23.92
C GLN A 157 4.59 -5.73 -24.50
N GLN A 158 5.87 -5.60 -24.14
CA GLN A 158 6.88 -5.01 -25.02
C GLN A 158 8.26 -5.52 -24.57
N PRO A 159 8.80 -6.58 -25.19
CA PRO A 159 10.24 -6.80 -25.13
C PRO A 159 10.90 -5.63 -25.87
N GLU A 160 11.87 -4.99 -25.22
CA GLU A 160 12.76 -4.04 -25.90
C GLU A 160 13.43 -4.76 -27.06
N VAL A 161 12.99 -4.49 -28.29
CA VAL A 161 13.72 -4.87 -29.49
C VAL A 161 14.95 -3.97 -29.54
N ASN A 162 16.07 -4.54 -29.11
CA ASN A 162 17.38 -3.91 -29.16
C ASN A 162 17.74 -3.62 -30.64
N ASN A 163 17.67 -2.35 -31.01
CA ASN A 163 17.83 -1.89 -32.40
C ASN A 163 19.32 -1.64 -32.73
N ASN A 164 20.18 -2.62 -32.44
CA ASN A 164 21.64 -2.54 -32.65
C ASN A 164 22.18 -3.51 -33.72
N GLU A 165 21.41 -3.75 -34.78
CA GLU A 165 21.92 -4.40 -36.00
C GLU A 165 21.48 -3.63 -37.25
N ARG A 166 22.08 -2.46 -37.46
CA ARG A 166 22.28 -1.88 -38.80
C ARG A 166 23.64 -1.20 -38.86
N ILE A 167 24.66 -1.99 -39.17
CA ILE A 167 25.88 -1.54 -39.88
C ILE A 167 26.04 -2.46 -41.08
#